data_AF-A0A935MFC8-F1
#
_entry.id   AF-A0A935MFC8-F1
#
_cell.length_a   1.000
_cell.length_b   1.000
_cell.length_c   1.000
_cell.angle_alpha   90.00
_cell.angle_beta   90.00
_cell.angle_gamma   90.00
#
_symmetry.space_group_name_H-M   'P 1'
#
loop_
_entity.id
_entity.type
_entity.pdbx_description
1 polymer ?
#
loop_
_entity_poly.entity_id
_entity_poly.type
_entity_poly.pdbx_seq_one_letter_code
_entity_poly.pdbx_strand_id
1 'polypeptide(L)'
;MKPYSIWQGSVQQSIFRELVEAYSRPGQVRDLTDWINGENARRVVLATLMDGESTLADPHGMIPDEDWPLLQARRDTAESARYVVVDGSRDATLNPCLGRLESPEFGATLLIAVEKSEPAPCQ
;
A
#
# COMPACT_ATOMS: atom_id res chain seq x y z
N MET A 1 -5.17 10.73 23.87
CA MET A 1 -4.32 10.80 22.66
C MET A 1 -5.10 11.60 21.62
N LYS A 2 -4.55 12.66 21.02
CA LYS A 2 -5.28 13.40 19.98
C LYS A 2 -5.30 12.51 18.72
N PRO A 3 -6.45 12.31 18.05
CA PRO A 3 -6.48 11.57 16.80
C PRO A 3 -5.76 12.41 15.75
N TYR A 4 -4.56 12.00 15.36
CA TYR A 4 -3.87 12.61 14.24
C TYR A 4 -4.50 12.06 12.96
N SER A 5 -4.92 12.95 12.07
CA SER A 5 -5.44 12.55 10.77
C SER A 5 -4.32 11.88 9.97
N ILE A 6 -4.63 10.78 9.27
CA ILE A 6 -3.68 10.01 8.44
C ILE A 6 -3.06 10.85 7.31
N TRP A 7 -3.68 11.99 7.00
CA TRP A 7 -3.26 12.96 6.00
C TRP A 7 -2.24 13.99 6.53
N GLN A 8 -1.85 13.90 7.81
CA GLN A 8 -0.82 14.77 8.37
C GLN A 8 0.57 14.23 8.08
N GLY A 9 1.46 15.11 7.62
CA GLY A 9 2.83 14.73 7.27
C GLY A 9 3.61 14.05 8.40
N SER A 10 3.37 14.40 9.66
CA SER A 10 4.01 13.73 10.82
C SER A 10 3.56 12.28 11.02
N VAL A 11 2.29 11.98 10.70
CA VAL A 11 1.74 10.61 10.73
C VAL A 11 2.33 9.82 9.58
N GLN A 12 2.23 10.35 8.35
CA GLN A 12 2.78 9.72 7.14
C GLN A 12 4.28 9.43 7.30
N GLN A 13 5.06 10.36 7.87
CA GLN A 13 6.48 10.16 8.10
C GLN A 13 6.77 9.07 9.15
N SER A 14 5.90 8.87 10.13
CA SER A 14 6.01 7.77 11.09
C SER A 14 5.70 6.43 10.44
N ILE A 15 4.64 6.37 9.63
CA ILE A 15 4.27 5.18 8.86
C ILE A 15 5.36 4.80 7.87
N PHE A 16 5.94 5.77 7.17
CA PHE A 16 7.02 5.53 6.22
C PHE A 16 8.22 4.85 6.89
N ARG A 17 8.59 5.25 8.12
CA ARG A 17 9.65 4.57 8.87
C ARG A 17 9.31 3.11 9.17
N GLU A 18 8.07 2.84 9.58
CA GLU A 18 7.62 1.47 9.82
C GLU A 18 7.66 0.61 8.54
N LEU A 19 7.30 1.20 7.39
CA LEU A 19 7.41 0.54 6.08
C LEU A 19 8.86 0.25 5.70
N VAL A 20 9.78 1.19 5.91
CA VAL A 20 11.22 0.98 5.66
C VAL A 20 11.78 -0.15 6.53
N GLU A 21 11.40 -0.21 7.80
CA GLU A 21 11.81 -1.29 8.69
C GLU A 21 11.25 -2.66 8.23
N ALA A 22 9.97 -2.72 7.84
CA ALA A 22 9.35 -3.94 7.31
C ALA A 22 10.00 -4.42 6.01
N TYR A 23 10.29 -3.48 5.10
CA TYR A 23 10.93 -3.77 3.81
C TYR A 23 12.39 -4.24 4.00
N SER A 24 13.10 -3.64 4.95
CA SER A 24 14.50 -3.98 5.25
C SER A 24 14.65 -5.32 5.98
N ARG A 25 13.60 -5.80 6.66
CA ARG A 25 13.57 -7.09 7.36
C ARG A 25 12.34 -7.90 6.96
N PRO A 26 12.34 -8.51 5.76
CA PRO A 26 11.22 -9.32 5.28
C PRO A 26 10.79 -10.39 6.31
N GLY A 27 9.48 -10.58 6.44
CA GLY A 27 8.88 -11.51 7.40
C GLY A 27 8.57 -10.92 8.78
N GLN A 28 9.03 -9.69 9.08
CA GLN A 28 8.60 -8.98 10.28
C GLN A 28 7.25 -8.29 10.06
N VAL A 29 6.32 -8.52 10.98
CA VAL A 29 5.05 -7.79 11.02
C VAL A 29 5.24 -6.53 11.85
N ARG A 30 4.91 -5.37 11.28
CA ARG A 30 4.88 -4.08 11.97
C ARG A 30 3.45 -3.73 12.32
N ASP A 31 3.23 -3.36 13.57
CA ASP A 31 1.93 -2.92 14.05
C ASP A 31 1.79 -1.42 13.82
N LEU A 32 0.76 -1.01 13.08
CA LEU A 32 0.48 0.40 12.78
C LEU A 32 -0.61 1.01 13.67
N THR A 33 -1.15 0.26 14.65
CA THR A 33 -2.35 0.59 15.44
C THR A 33 -2.35 1.99 16.03
N ASP A 34 -1.20 2.44 16.53
CA ASP A 34 -1.04 3.77 17.15
C ASP A 34 -1.28 4.94 16.18
N TRP A 35 -1.19 4.70 14.87
CA TRP A 35 -1.31 5.72 13.83
C TRP A 35 -2.59 5.59 12.98
N ILE A 36 -3.23 4.42 12.93
CA ILE A 36 -4.40 4.18 12.09
C ILE A 36 -5.71 4.73 12.68
N ASN A 37 -5.81 4.94 14.00
CA ASN A 37 -7.01 5.51 14.64
C ASN A 37 -8.34 4.84 14.18
N GLY A 38 -8.35 3.52 14.06
CA GLY A 38 -9.50 2.74 13.59
C GLY A 38 -9.63 2.59 12.07
N GLU A 39 -8.76 3.24 11.30
CA GLU A 39 -8.61 3.02 9.87
C GLU A 39 -7.92 1.68 9.57
N ASN A 40 -8.03 1.20 8.32
CA ASN A 40 -7.29 0.02 7.90
C ASN A 40 -5.85 0.40 7.49
N ALA A 41 -4.88 -0.46 7.79
CA ALA A 41 -3.47 -0.28 7.44
C ALA A 41 -3.27 0.10 5.95
N ARG A 42 -4.03 -0.52 5.04
CA ARG A 42 -3.99 -0.20 3.60
C ARG A 42 -4.18 1.30 3.34
N ARG A 43 -5.21 1.90 3.94
CA ARG A 43 -5.57 3.31 3.73
C ARG A 43 -4.44 4.23 4.15
N VAL A 44 -3.78 3.90 5.26
CA VAL A 44 -2.71 4.71 5.84
C VAL A 44 -1.39 4.57 5.08
N VAL A 45 -1.12 3.37 4.57
CA VAL A 45 0.01 3.14 3.64
C VAL A 45 -0.21 3.93 2.34
N LEU A 46 -1.40 3.89 1.76
CA LEU A 46 -1.73 4.69 0.57
C LEU A 46 -1.58 6.19 0.84
N ALA A 47 -2.14 6.68 1.95
CA ALA A 47 -1.97 8.08 2.35
C ALA A 47 -0.51 8.49 2.55
N THR A 48 0.40 7.53 2.80
CA THR A 48 1.84 7.79 2.99
C THR A 48 2.63 7.74 1.69
N LEU A 49 2.28 6.82 0.78
CA LEU A 49 3.07 6.55 -0.43
C LEU A 49 2.58 7.30 -1.67
N MET A 50 1.31 7.73 -1.70
CA MET A 50 0.73 8.33 -2.91
C MET A 50 1.07 9.81 -3.03
N ASP A 51 1.30 10.22 -4.27
CA ASP A 51 1.45 11.60 -4.71
C ASP A 51 0.94 11.77 -6.15
N GLY A 52 1.03 12.99 -6.68
CA GLY A 52 0.60 13.34 -8.04
C GLY A 52 1.41 12.72 -9.19
N GLU A 53 2.53 12.06 -8.89
CA GLU A 53 3.38 11.37 -9.87
C GLU A 53 3.19 9.85 -9.84
N SER A 54 2.57 9.32 -8.79
CA SER A 54 2.29 7.90 -8.62
C SER A 54 1.07 7.47 -9.44
N THR A 55 1.17 6.30 -10.10
CA THR A 55 0.03 5.62 -10.74
C THR A 55 -0.51 4.51 -9.83
N LEU A 56 -1.84 4.44 -9.69
CA LEU A 56 -2.54 3.55 -8.79
C LEU A 56 -3.70 2.82 -9.49
N ALA A 57 -3.71 1.50 -9.34
CA ALA A 57 -4.80 0.64 -9.76
C ALA A 57 -5.52 0.03 -8.55
N ASP A 58 -6.85 -0.04 -8.61
CA ASP A 58 -7.71 -0.63 -7.60
C ASP A 58 -8.76 -1.55 -8.27
N PRO A 59 -8.33 -2.70 -8.84
CA PRO A 59 -9.21 -3.59 -9.60
C PRO A 59 -10.38 -4.17 -8.77
N HIS A 60 -10.25 -4.18 -7.44
CA HIS A 60 -11.26 -4.74 -6.55
C HIS A 60 -12.15 -3.69 -5.88
N GLY A 61 -11.93 -2.39 -6.13
CA GLY A 61 -12.72 -1.29 -5.57
C GLY A 61 -12.57 -1.15 -4.06
N MET A 62 -11.36 -1.33 -3.54
CA MET A 62 -11.04 -1.29 -2.11
C MET A 62 -10.75 0.11 -1.57
N ILE A 63 -10.60 1.11 -2.46
CA ILE A 63 -10.32 2.50 -2.11
C ILE A 63 -11.64 3.29 -2.15
N PRO A 64 -12.06 3.91 -1.03
CA PRO A 64 -13.22 4.78 -1.00
C PRO A 64 -13.10 5.96 -2.00
N ASP A 65 -14.21 6.36 -2.61
CA ASP A 65 -14.22 7.44 -3.60
C ASP A 65 -13.71 8.78 -3.02
N GLU A 66 -13.98 9.04 -1.74
CA GLU A 66 -13.53 10.23 -1.03
C GLU A 66 -12.00 10.31 -0.83
N ASP A 67 -11.29 9.19 -0.92
CA ASP A 67 -9.84 9.15 -0.74
C ASP A 67 -9.09 9.53 -2.01
N TRP A 68 -9.66 9.28 -3.19
CA TRP A 68 -8.98 9.54 -4.46
C TRP A 68 -8.48 10.98 -4.62
N PRO A 69 -9.27 12.03 -4.30
CA PRO A 69 -8.78 13.40 -4.32
C PRO A 69 -7.67 13.68 -3.32
N LEU A 70 -7.59 12.96 -2.20
CA LEU A 70 -6.57 13.17 -1.17
C LEU A 70 -5.27 12.46 -1.51
N LEU A 71 -5.36 11.29 -2.14
CA LEU A 71 -4.20 10.53 -2.63
C LEU A 71 -3.45 11.25 -3.75
N GLN A 72 -4.17 12.05 -4.57
CA GLN A 72 -3.64 12.73 -5.76
C GLN A 72 -3.05 11.79 -6.84
N ALA A 73 -3.04 10.48 -6.60
CA ALA A 73 -2.53 9.48 -7.52
C ALA A 73 -3.30 9.46 -8.84
N ARG A 74 -2.57 9.20 -9.92
CA ARG A 74 -3.15 9.00 -11.25
C ARG A 74 -3.73 7.60 -11.33
N ARG A 75 -5.02 7.49 -11.70
CA ARG A 75 -5.66 6.20 -11.95
C ARG A 75 -5.04 5.52 -13.17
N ASP A 76 -4.76 4.23 -13.06
CA ASP A 76 -4.21 3.42 -14.14
C ASP A 76 -4.69 1.95 -14.03
N THR A 77 -4.32 1.09 -14.99
CA THR A 77 -4.65 -0.34 -14.95
C THR A 77 -3.63 -1.13 -14.13
N ALA A 78 -3.98 -2.34 -13.72
CA ALA A 78 -3.09 -3.19 -12.92
C ALA A 78 -1.78 -3.54 -13.65
N GLU A 79 -1.78 -3.51 -14.98
CA GLU A 79 -0.64 -3.81 -15.84
C GLU A 79 0.39 -2.67 -15.92
N SER A 80 -0.05 -1.42 -15.81
CA SER A 80 0.79 -0.21 -15.97
C SER A 80 1.00 0.59 -14.68
N ALA A 81 0.16 0.40 -13.67
CA ALA A 81 0.27 1.13 -12.40
C ALA A 81 1.53 0.79 -11.62
N ARG A 82 2.12 1.79 -10.94
CA ARG A 82 3.23 1.60 -9.99
C ARG A 82 2.78 1.02 -8.67
N TYR A 83 1.51 1.22 -8.32
CA TYR A 83 0.90 0.64 -7.14
C TYR A 83 -0.39 -0.05 -7.53
N VAL A 84 -0.60 -1.26 -7.02
CA VAL A 84 -1.84 -2.00 -7.24
C VAL A 84 -2.38 -2.46 -5.90
N VAL A 85 -3.61 -2.10 -5.61
CA VAL A 85 -4.33 -2.50 -4.40
C VAL A 85 -5.22 -3.68 -4.72
N VAL A 86 -5.05 -4.77 -3.98
CA VAL A 86 -5.83 -5.99 -4.20
C VAL A 86 -6.27 -6.63 -2.89
N ASP A 87 -7.42 -7.29 -3.00
CA ASP A 87 -7.97 -8.17 -1.98
C ASP A 87 -7.40 -9.57 -2.19
N GLY A 88 -6.57 -10.04 -1.25
CA GLY A 88 -5.92 -11.34 -1.33
C GLY A 88 -6.85 -12.53 -1.10
N SER A 89 -8.11 -12.30 -0.71
CA SER A 89 -9.14 -13.34 -0.66
C SER A 89 -9.78 -13.62 -2.03
N ARG A 90 -9.55 -12.74 -3.00
CA ARG A 90 -10.16 -12.80 -4.34
C ARG A 90 -9.13 -13.23 -5.36
N ASP A 91 -9.52 -14.14 -6.24
CA ASP A 91 -8.71 -14.48 -7.40
C ASP A 91 -8.52 -13.23 -8.26
N ALA A 92 -7.26 -12.92 -8.51
CA ALA A 92 -6.86 -11.85 -9.39
C ALA A 92 -5.75 -12.37 -10.31
N THR A 93 -6.10 -12.61 -11.57
CA THR A 93 -5.09 -12.80 -12.62
C THR A 93 -4.46 -11.43 -12.90
N LEU A 94 -3.42 -11.09 -12.14
CA LEU A 94 -2.71 -9.81 -12.27
C LEU A 94 -1.45 -10.03 -13.11
N ASN A 95 -1.21 -9.12 -14.06
CA ASN A 95 0.06 -9.02 -14.78
C ASN A 95 0.71 -7.65 -14.50
N PRO A 96 1.12 -7.38 -13.24
CA PRO A 96 1.71 -6.10 -12.89
C PRO A 96 3.05 -5.90 -13.61
N CYS A 97 3.41 -4.63 -13.84
CA CYS A 97 4.72 -4.29 -14.38
C CYS A 97 5.82 -4.83 -13.45
N LEU A 98 6.77 -5.59 -13.98
CA LEU A 98 7.92 -6.12 -13.21
C LEU A 98 9.15 -5.21 -13.28
N GLY A 99 9.05 -4.08 -13.99
CA GLY A 99 10.20 -3.26 -14.33
C GLY A 99 11.00 -3.85 -15.49
N ARG A 100 12.20 -3.31 -15.72
CA ARG A 100 13.14 -3.82 -16.74
C ARG A 100 14.48 -4.15 -16.08
N LEU A 101 15.32 -4.92 -16.74
CA LEU A 101 16.65 -5.25 -16.21
C LEU A 101 17.49 -3.99 -15.97
N GLU A 102 17.38 -3.01 -16.86
CA GLU A 102 18.08 -1.74 -16.76
C GLU A 102 17.42 -0.75 -15.78
N SER A 103 16.18 -1.02 -15.36
CA SER A 103 15.40 -0.15 -14.48
C SER A 103 14.36 -0.95 -13.67
N PRO A 104 14.82 -1.80 -12.72
CA PRO A 104 13.94 -2.66 -11.93
C PRO A 104 13.03 -1.87 -10.98
N GLU A 105 13.42 -0.65 -10.60
CA GLU A 105 12.66 0.25 -9.72
C GLU A 105 11.34 0.74 -10.33
N PHE A 106 11.12 0.53 -11.63
CA PHE A 106 9.85 0.82 -12.30
C PHE A 106 8.87 -0.35 -12.30
N GLY A 107 9.17 -1.40 -11.54
CA GLY A 107 8.19 -2.43 -11.20
C GLY A 107 7.06 -1.88 -10.31
N ALA A 108 5.96 -2.62 -10.27
CA ALA A 108 4.81 -2.30 -9.44
C ALA A 108 4.98 -2.83 -8.02
N THR A 109 4.48 -2.07 -7.05
CA THR A 109 4.31 -2.49 -5.66
C THR A 109 2.88 -2.95 -5.44
N LEU A 110 2.70 -4.17 -4.95
CA LEU A 110 1.39 -4.73 -4.63
C LEU A 110 1.05 -4.49 -3.15
N LEU A 111 -0.11 -3.88 -2.89
CA LEU A 111 -0.71 -3.76 -1.56
C LEU A 111 -1.83 -4.78 -1.43
N ILE A 112 -1.51 -5.93 -0.84
CA ILE A 112 -2.42 -7.07 -0.71
C ILE A 112 -3.06 -7.04 0.68
N ALA A 113 -4.37 -6.84 0.73
CA ALA A 113 -5.13 -7.00 1.97
C ALA A 113 -5.42 -8.49 2.19
N VAL A 114 -5.01 -9.04 3.33
CA VAL A 114 -5.26 -10.43 3.71
C VAL A 114 -6.06 -10.49 5.02
N GLU A 115 -6.93 -11.49 5.16
CA GLU A 115 -7.69 -11.68 6.41
C GLU A 115 -6.79 -12.10 7.57
N LYS A 116 -5.74 -12.88 7.29
CA LYS A 116 -4.70 -13.29 8.24
C LYS A 116 -3.35 -13.42 7.55
N SER A 117 -2.31 -12.92 8.19
CA SER A 117 -0.92 -13.25 7.90
C SER A 117 -0.43 -14.25 8.94
N GLU A 118 -0.61 -15.55 8.69
CA GLU A 118 0.15 -16.54 9.46
C GLU A 118 1.55 -16.64 8.85
N PRO A 119 2.63 -16.63 9.65
CA PRO A 119 3.94 -16.94 9.13
C PRO A 119 3.86 -18.35 8.53
N ALA A 120 4.23 -18.47 7.24
CA ALA A 120 4.26 -19.77 6.59
C ALA A 120 5.09 -20.73 7.45
N PRO A 121 4.63 -21.97 7.68
CA PRO A 121 5.43 -22.94 8.41
C PRO A 121 6.77 -23.11 7.69
N CYS A 122 7.88 -23.06 8.42
CA CYS A 122 9.18 -23.48 7.89
C CYS A 122 9.01 -24.92 7.39
N GLN A 123 9.04 -25.10 6.06
CA GLN A 123 9.25 -26.42 5.44
C GLN A 123 10.75 -26.69 5.34
#